data_AF-G7WBG3-F1
#
_entry.id   AF-G7WBG3-F1
#
_cell.length_a   1.000
_cell.length_b   1.000
_cell.length_c   1.000
_cell.angle_alpha   90.00
_cell.angle_beta   90.00
_cell.angle_gamma   90.00
#
_symmetry.space_group_name_H-M   'P 1'
#
loop_
_entity.id
_entity.type
_entity.pdbx_description
1 polymer ?
#
loop_
_entity_poly.entity_id
_entity_poly.type
_entity_poly.pdbx_seq_one_letter_code
_entity_poly.pdbx_strand_id
1 'polypeptide(L)'
;MDKYPRKELEEALQIVSSIISRCEKTQPKFVEGTSQHTLLKNRIKAMYISKSLIEDENIVDKYTKEELIEALRPVSSIISKCEKAQQKFAEDTSHHTRFKNMIKAMYLSKSLITDEISKRS
;
A
#
# COMPACT_ATOMS: atom_id res chain seq x y z
N MET A 1 9.62 7.64 18.33
CA MET A 1 9.30 6.91 17.10
C MET A 1 9.13 5.44 17.47
N ASP A 2 8.01 5.08 18.08
CA ASP A 2 7.78 3.72 18.62
C ASP A 2 6.35 3.22 18.35
N LYS A 3 5.69 3.73 17.29
CA LYS A 3 4.29 3.37 17.02
C LYS A 3 4.15 1.94 16.51
N TYR A 4 5.20 1.37 15.90
CA TYR A 4 5.19 0.02 15.33
C TYR A 4 6.48 -0.75 15.61
N PRO A 5 6.41 -2.06 15.89
CA PRO A 5 7.60 -2.89 16.03
C PRO A 5 8.42 -2.95 14.73
N ARG A 6 9.75 -2.97 14.83
CA ARG A 6 10.65 -3.07 13.67
C ARG A 6 10.27 -4.22 12.72
N LYS A 7 9.98 -5.40 13.28
CA LYS A 7 9.55 -6.58 12.51
C LYS A 7 8.31 -6.32 11.66
N GLU A 8 7.36 -5.55 12.20
CA GLU A 8 6.13 -5.21 11.48
C GLU A 8 6.39 -4.25 10.31
N LEU A 9 7.30 -3.29 10.51
CA LEU A 9 7.76 -2.39 9.43
C LEU A 9 8.48 -3.18 8.33
N GLU A 10 9.38 -4.10 8.70
CA GLU A 10 10.11 -4.95 7.75
C GLU A 10 9.16 -5.85 6.92
N GLU A 11 8.21 -6.52 7.56
CA GLU A 11 7.20 -7.35 6.89
C GLU A 11 6.34 -6.51 5.94
N ALA A 12 5.90 -5.33 6.38
CA ALA A 12 5.12 -4.43 5.54
C ALA A 12 5.93 -3.92 4.35
N LEU A 13 7.20 -3.57 4.55
CA LEU A 13 8.11 -3.12 3.50
C LEU A 13 8.29 -4.17 2.41
N GLN A 14 8.49 -5.44 2.79
CA GLN A 14 8.58 -6.55 1.83
C GLN A 14 7.31 -6.70 1.01
N ILE A 15 6.14 -6.63 1.66
CA ILE A 15 4.83 -6.75 0.98
C ILE A 15 4.59 -5.58 0.02
N VAL A 16 4.82 -4.35 0.47
CA VAL A 16 4.66 -3.13 -0.35
C VAL A 16 5.60 -3.21 -1.56
N SER A 17 6.86 -3.57 -1.37
CA SER A 17 7.84 -3.74 -2.45
C SER A 17 7.42 -4.81 -3.46
N SER A 18 6.86 -5.93 -2.99
CA SER A 18 6.32 -6.98 -3.86
C SER A 18 5.10 -6.50 -4.67
N ILE A 19 4.25 -5.64 -4.09
CA ILE A 19 3.12 -5.05 -4.82
C ILE A 19 3.63 -4.08 -5.88
N ILE A 20 4.59 -3.20 -5.55
CA ILE A 20 5.24 -2.27 -6.49
C ILE A 20 5.77 -3.04 -7.69
N SER A 21 6.64 -4.03 -7.47
CA SER A 21 7.27 -4.80 -8.54
C SER A 21 6.24 -5.49 -9.45
N ARG A 22 5.16 -6.04 -8.88
CA ARG A 22 4.09 -6.66 -9.68
C ARG A 22 3.30 -5.64 -10.50
N CYS A 23 2.99 -4.49 -9.93
CA CYS A 23 2.27 -3.43 -10.64
C CYS A 23 3.12 -2.83 -11.76
N GLU A 24 4.40 -2.57 -11.53
CA GLU A 24 5.35 -2.06 -12.54
C GLU A 24 5.55 -3.03 -13.70
N LYS A 25 5.63 -4.34 -13.43
CA LYS A 25 5.71 -5.36 -14.49
C LYS A 25 4.41 -5.52 -15.28
N THR A 26 3.29 -5.11 -14.70
CA THR A 26 1.96 -5.31 -15.31
C THR A 26 1.46 -4.08 -16.04
N GLN A 27 1.78 -2.87 -15.55
CA GLN A 27 1.32 -1.61 -16.11
C GLN A 27 1.62 -1.46 -17.61
N PRO A 28 2.84 -1.76 -18.12
CA PRO A 28 3.18 -1.60 -19.54
C PRO A 28 2.40 -2.54 -20.47
N LYS A 29 1.71 -3.55 -19.93
CA LYS A 29 0.86 -4.46 -20.71
C LYS A 29 -0.47 -3.81 -21.11
N PHE A 30 -0.81 -2.66 -20.52
CA PHE A 30 -2.01 -1.91 -20.82
C PHE A 30 -1.66 -0.65 -21.60
N VAL A 31 -2.47 -0.34 -22.62
CA VAL A 31 -2.31 0.88 -23.42
C VAL A 31 -2.45 2.11 -22.53
N GLU A 32 -1.58 3.09 -22.73
CA GLU A 32 -1.64 4.37 -22.01
C GLU A 32 -3.00 5.05 -22.25
N GLY A 33 -3.53 5.73 -21.22
CA GLY A 33 -4.86 6.32 -21.25
C GLY A 33 -6.01 5.36 -20.91
N THR A 34 -5.78 4.04 -20.88
CA THR A 34 -6.81 3.09 -20.41
C THR A 34 -7.04 3.19 -18.90
N SER A 35 -8.24 2.79 -18.46
CA SER A 35 -8.57 2.76 -17.03
C SER A 35 -7.66 1.81 -16.25
N GLN A 36 -7.25 0.68 -16.84
CA GLN A 36 -6.33 -0.28 -16.22
C GLN A 36 -4.92 0.30 -16.06
N HIS A 37 -4.40 0.99 -17.09
CA HIS A 37 -3.11 1.67 -17.02
C HIS A 37 -3.10 2.73 -15.91
N THR A 38 -4.10 3.62 -15.90
CA THR A 38 -4.24 4.66 -14.88
C THR A 38 -4.44 4.09 -13.48
N LEU A 39 -5.21 3.02 -13.34
CA LEU A 39 -5.41 2.34 -12.05
C LEU A 39 -4.10 1.79 -11.49
N LEU A 40 -3.26 1.20 -12.33
CA LEU A 40 -1.95 0.70 -11.91
C LEU A 40 -0.97 1.84 -11.60
N LYS A 41 -0.97 2.92 -12.38
CA LYS A 41 -0.20 4.14 -12.08
C LYS A 41 -0.52 4.68 -10.68
N ASN A 42 -1.81 4.80 -10.36
CA ASN A 42 -2.25 5.30 -9.05
C ASN A 42 -1.90 4.34 -7.91
N ARG A 43 -1.98 3.02 -8.13
CA ARG A 43 -1.52 2.03 -7.15
C ARG A 43 -0.01 2.12 -6.92
N ILE A 44 0.79 2.20 -7.98
CA ILE A 44 2.25 2.31 -7.88
C ILE A 44 2.61 3.54 -7.04
N LYS A 45 2.04 4.71 -7.35
CA LYS A 45 2.28 5.94 -6.59
C LYS A 45 1.91 5.79 -5.11
N ALA A 46 0.74 5.24 -4.81
CA ALA A 46 0.31 5.01 -3.42
C ALA A 46 1.23 4.05 -2.66
N MET A 47 1.74 3.01 -3.33
CA MET A 47 2.68 2.07 -2.73
C MET A 47 4.07 2.69 -2.51
N TYR A 48 4.54 3.56 -3.40
CA TYR A 48 5.79 4.31 -3.16
C TYR A 48 5.67 5.28 -1.98
N ILE A 49 4.57 6.01 -1.87
CA ILE A 49 4.28 6.85 -0.69
C ILE A 49 4.29 5.99 0.58
N SER A 50 3.60 4.85 0.55
CA SER A 50 3.55 3.90 1.66
C SER A 50 4.95 3.39 2.04
N LYS A 51 5.78 3.07 1.04
CA LYS A 51 7.15 2.60 1.22
C LYS A 51 8.01 3.65 1.91
N SER A 52 8.06 4.88 1.38
CA SER A 52 8.85 5.96 1.96
C SER A 52 8.46 6.25 3.41
N LEU A 53 7.16 6.21 3.74
CA LEU A 53 6.70 6.38 5.12
C LEU A 53 7.08 5.23 6.04
N ILE A 54 7.11 3.98 5.55
CA ILE A 54 7.56 2.81 6.33
C ILE A 54 9.06 2.87 6.59
N GLU A 55 9.83 3.35 5.61
CA GLU A 55 11.29 3.57 5.71
C GLU A 55 11.63 4.85 6.48
N ASP A 56 10.62 5.56 7.01
CA ASP A 56 10.77 6.81 7.76
C ASP A 56 11.54 7.90 6.98
N GLU A 57 11.39 7.90 5.66
CA GLU A 57 11.96 8.93 4.80
C GLU A 57 11.22 10.27 4.99
N ASN A 58 11.95 11.37 4.90
CA ASN A 58 11.32 12.68 4.74
C ASN A 58 10.66 12.77 3.35
N ILE A 59 9.33 12.90 3.35
CA ILE A 59 8.52 12.99 2.14
C ILE A 59 7.84 14.36 1.95
N VAL A 60 8.20 15.38 2.74
CA VAL A 60 7.60 16.73 2.63
C VAL A 60 7.84 17.33 1.25
N ASP A 61 9.06 17.20 0.74
CA ASP A 61 9.44 17.74 -0.58
C ASP A 61 9.16 16.77 -1.74
N LYS A 62 8.78 15.51 -1.44
CA LYS A 62 8.55 14.47 -2.46
C LYS A 62 7.09 14.37 -2.90
N TYR A 63 6.16 14.58 -1.98
CA TYR A 63 4.73 14.39 -2.22
C TYR A 63 3.90 15.52 -1.63
N THR A 64 2.87 15.99 -2.35
CA THR A 64 1.93 16.98 -1.84
C THR A 64 0.88 16.35 -0.92
N LYS A 65 0.19 17.19 -0.13
CA LYS A 65 -0.90 16.72 0.74
C LYS A 65 -2.03 16.06 -0.06
N GLU A 66 -2.35 16.59 -1.22
CA GLU A 66 -3.36 16.06 -2.14
C GLU A 66 -2.97 14.66 -2.63
N GLU A 67 -1.69 14.45 -2.97
CA GLU A 67 -1.19 13.14 -3.39
C GLU A 67 -1.28 12.09 -2.26
N LEU A 68 -1.06 12.49 -1.02
CA LEU A 68 -1.29 11.63 0.15
C LEU A 68 -2.76 11.25 0.30
N ILE A 69 -3.67 12.22 0.14
CA ILE A 69 -5.13 11.97 0.19
C ILE A 69 -5.54 11.02 -0.94
N GLU A 70 -5.05 11.24 -2.16
CA GLU A 70 -5.30 10.35 -3.30
C GLU A 70 -4.80 8.93 -3.07
N ALA A 71 -3.65 8.77 -2.39
CA ALA A 71 -3.06 7.47 -2.08
C ALA A 71 -3.94 6.60 -1.17
N LEU A 72 -4.80 7.21 -0.33
CA LEU A 72 -5.72 6.47 0.54
C LEU A 72 -6.71 5.60 -0.25
N ARG A 73 -7.11 6.02 -1.46
CA ARG A 73 -8.09 5.30 -2.28
C ARG A 73 -7.54 3.97 -2.80
N PRO A 74 -6.36 3.91 -3.47
CA PRO A 74 -5.73 2.64 -3.83
C PRO A 74 -5.46 1.72 -2.65
N VAL A 75 -4.95 2.24 -1.52
CA VAL A 75 -4.65 1.46 -0.31
C VAL A 75 -5.93 0.82 0.25
N SER A 76 -6.99 1.62 0.42
CA SER A 76 -8.29 1.11 0.91
C SER A 76 -8.92 0.09 -0.04
N SER A 77 -8.74 0.26 -1.35
CA SER A 77 -9.20 -0.72 -2.35
C SER A 77 -8.46 -2.05 -2.22
N ILE A 78 -7.15 -2.03 -1.96
CA ILE A 78 -6.37 -3.25 -1.76
C ILE A 78 -6.82 -3.97 -0.48
N ILE A 79 -7.01 -3.24 0.63
CA ILE A 79 -7.55 -3.80 1.89
C ILE A 79 -8.86 -4.53 1.63
N SER A 80 -9.86 -3.84 1.09
CA SER A 80 -11.20 -4.42 0.88
C SER A 80 -11.16 -5.67 -0.02
N LYS A 81 -10.30 -5.68 -1.05
CA LYS A 81 -10.15 -6.83 -1.93
C LYS A 81 -9.45 -8.00 -1.24
N CYS A 82 -8.45 -7.73 -0.41
CA CYS A 82 -7.74 -8.76 0.33
C CYS A 82 -8.63 -9.36 1.41
N GLU A 83 -9.44 -8.56 2.13
CA GLU A 83 -10.40 -9.07 3.13
C GLU A 83 -11.44 -9.99 2.48
N LYS A 84 -12.06 -9.55 1.37
CA LYS A 84 -13.01 -10.37 0.62
C LYS A 84 -12.38 -11.65 0.06
N ALA A 85 -11.08 -11.62 -0.27
CA ALA A 85 -10.37 -12.80 -0.74
C ALA A 85 -10.02 -13.73 0.42
N GLN A 86 -9.58 -13.20 1.57
CA GLN A 86 -9.25 -13.95 2.78
C GLN A 86 -10.43 -14.78 3.26
N GLN A 87 -11.64 -14.21 3.26
CA GLN A 87 -12.89 -14.88 3.66
C GLN A 87 -13.23 -16.14 2.85
N LYS A 88 -12.61 -16.33 1.68
CA LYS A 88 -12.82 -17.52 0.82
C LYS A 88 -11.95 -18.71 1.20
N PHE A 89 -11.00 -18.52 2.12
CA PHE A 89 -10.05 -19.55 2.52
C PHE A 89 -10.24 -19.87 4.00
N ALA A 90 -10.13 -21.15 4.36
CA ALA A 90 -10.14 -21.57 5.75
C ALA A 90 -8.96 -20.94 6.51
N GLU A 91 -9.17 -20.72 7.81
CA GLU A 91 -8.10 -20.31 8.72
C GLU A 91 -6.92 -21.28 8.64
N ASP A 92 -5.71 -20.78 8.92
CA ASP A 92 -4.44 -21.52 8.87
C ASP A 92 -3.99 -22.04 7.49
N THR A 93 -4.74 -21.78 6.42
CA THR A 93 -4.24 -22.01 5.05
C THR A 93 -3.17 -20.98 4.66
N SER A 94 -2.24 -21.38 3.78
CA SER A 94 -1.22 -20.47 3.25
C SER A 94 -1.82 -19.24 2.57
N HIS A 95 -2.95 -19.40 1.87
CA HIS A 95 -3.70 -18.30 1.26
C HIS A 95 -4.29 -17.35 2.30
N HIS A 96 -4.93 -17.88 3.35
CA HIS A 96 -5.47 -17.08 4.44
C HIS A 96 -4.37 -16.24 5.12
N THR A 97 -3.26 -16.89 5.51
CA THR A 97 -2.11 -16.22 6.13
C THR A 97 -1.49 -15.16 5.23
N ARG A 98 -1.38 -15.43 3.92
CA ARG A 98 -0.88 -14.45 2.95
C ARG A 98 -1.77 -13.20 2.90
N PHE A 99 -3.10 -13.37 2.81
CA PHE A 99 -4.00 -12.22 2.80
C PHE A 99 -3.98 -11.47 4.13
N LYS A 100 -3.92 -12.18 5.26
CA LYS A 100 -3.75 -11.57 6.59
C LYS A 100 -2.53 -10.65 6.63
N ASN A 101 -1.38 -11.12 6.14
CA ASN A 101 -0.16 -10.32 6.11
C ASN A 101 -0.29 -9.11 5.17
N MET A 102 -0.91 -9.30 3.99
CA MET A 102 -1.18 -8.18 3.06
C MET A 102 -2.10 -7.13 3.68
N ILE A 103 -3.17 -7.55 4.36
CA ILE A 103 -4.12 -6.66 5.03
C ILE A 103 -3.40 -5.87 6.12
N LYS A 104 -2.61 -6.54 6.96
CA LYS A 104 -1.81 -5.90 8.02
C LYS A 104 -0.88 -4.82 7.46
N ALA A 105 -0.11 -5.14 6.42
CA ALA A 105 0.78 -4.18 5.77
C ALA A 105 0.02 -2.97 5.19
N MET A 106 -1.13 -3.19 4.56
CA MET A 106 -1.91 -2.09 3.99
C MET A 106 -2.58 -1.21 5.05
N TYR A 107 -3.01 -1.78 6.18
CA TYR A 107 -3.51 -0.99 7.31
C TYR A 107 -2.41 -0.13 7.93
N LEU A 108 -1.20 -0.68 8.07
CA LEU A 108 -0.02 0.09 8.50
C LEU A 108 0.23 1.27 7.55
N SER A 109 0.32 1.00 6.24
CA SER A 109 0.49 2.03 5.22
C SER A 109 -0.61 3.10 5.30
N LYS A 110 -1.87 2.68 5.44
CA LYS A 110 -3.00 3.60 5.58
C LYS A 110 -2.84 4.51 6.80
N SER A 111 -2.49 3.93 7.96
CA SER A 111 -2.29 4.71 9.18
C SER A 111 -1.17 5.73 9.03
N LEU A 112 -0.03 5.34 8.47
CA LEU A 112 1.10 6.25 8.27
C LEU A 112 0.74 7.40 7.32
N ILE A 113 0.03 7.11 6.23
CA ILE A 113 -0.44 8.15 5.29
C ILE A 113 -1.41 9.10 6.00
N THR A 114 -2.36 8.57 6.78
CA THR A 114 -3.31 9.40 7.53
C THR A 114 -2.61 10.27 8.58
N ASP A 115 -1.66 9.70 9.34
CA ASP A 115 -0.87 10.44 10.33
C ASP A 115 -0.11 11.60 9.66
N GLU A 116 0.50 11.36 8.50
CA GLU A 116 1.23 12.38 7.75
C GLU A 116 0.31 13.49 7.22
N ILE A 117 -0.87 13.15 6.70
CA ILE A 117 -1.87 14.15 6.29
C ILE A 117 -2.27 15.03 7.48
N SER A 118 -2.48 14.42 8.65
CA SER A 118 -2.83 15.13 9.89
C SER A 118 -1.72 16.06 10.36
N LYS A 119 -0.44 15.68 10.23
CA LYS A 119 0.70 16.57 10.57
C LYS A 119 0.79 17.80 9.67
N ARG A 120 0.29 17.70 8.43
CA ARG A 120 0.27 18.79 7.43
C ARG A 120 -1.03 19.58 7.44
N SER A 121 -1.83 19.47 8.51
CA SER A 121 -3.12 20.15 8.65
C SER A 121 -3.01 21.43 9.45
#